data_AF-A0A6I4NGA6-F1
#
_entry.id   AF-A0A6I4NGA6-F1
#
_cell.length_a   1.000
_cell.length_b   1.000
_cell.length_c   1.000
_cell.angle_alpha   90.00
_cell.angle_beta   90.00
_cell.angle_gamma   90.00
#
_symmetry.space_group_name_H-M   'P 1'
#
loop_
_entity.id
_entity.type
_entity.pdbx_description
1 polymer ?
#
loop_
_entity_poly.entity_id
_entity_poly.type
_entity_poly.pdbx_seq_one_letter_code
_entity_poly.pdbx_strand_id
1 'polypeptide(L)'
;MSKYQIAEINIAKMKGVDINDPIMKEFVDNLDTVNTLAEQSDGFVWRLKDDSYNATSLNPYNDEQIIINVSVWKSIESLENYMYKTFHSEFLRRRKEWFLKFGKASTAMWWVPEGHIPTLDEAVEKLDYLQQNGPSQLVFDLRNKFSEPELENKL
;
A
#
# COMPACT_ATOMS: atom_id res chain seq x y z
N MET A 1 0.95 18.87 19.87
CA MET A 1 1.42 18.67 18.49
C MET A 1 0.73 17.44 17.96
N SER A 2 -0.08 17.55 16.89
CA SER A 2 -0.56 16.35 16.20
C SER A 2 0.63 15.70 15.52
N LYS A 3 0.89 14.44 15.84
CA LYS A 3 1.88 13.64 15.15
C LYS A 3 1.23 13.08 13.88
N TYR A 4 1.97 13.01 12.79
CA TYR A 4 1.50 12.39 11.55
C TYR A 4 2.07 10.99 11.39
N GLN A 5 1.35 10.17 10.62
CA GLN A 5 1.72 8.85 10.16
C GLN A 5 1.60 8.81 8.64
N ILE A 6 2.23 7.83 8.00
CA ILE A 6 2.11 7.66 6.55
C ILE A 6 1.14 6.52 6.26
N ALA A 7 0.09 6.82 5.50
CA ALA A 7 -0.75 5.82 4.88
C ALA A 7 -0.23 5.50 3.48
N GLU A 8 -0.39 4.25 3.07
CA GLU A 8 0.02 3.74 1.78
C GLU A 8 -1.07 2.84 1.21
N ILE A 9 -1.29 2.95 -0.10
CA ILE A 9 -2.07 2.00 -0.89
C ILE A 9 -1.17 1.41 -1.97
N ASN A 10 -1.25 0.10 -2.16
CA ASN A 10 -0.71 -0.60 -3.31
C ASN A 10 -1.81 -1.36 -4.04
N ILE A 11 -1.82 -1.23 -5.36
CA ILE A 11 -2.67 -1.99 -6.28
C ILE A 11 -1.80 -2.83 -7.19
N ALA A 12 -2.10 -4.12 -7.24
CA ALA A 12 -1.47 -5.07 -8.13
C ALA A 12 -2.53 -5.74 -9.02
N LYS A 13 -2.34 -5.68 -10.35
CA LYS A 13 -3.15 -6.45 -11.28
C LYS A 13 -2.48 -7.79 -11.54
N MET A 14 -3.10 -8.88 -11.11
CA MET A 14 -2.67 -10.25 -11.34
C MET A 14 -2.62 -10.59 -12.83
N LYS A 15 -1.70 -11.49 -13.17
CA LYS A 15 -1.72 -12.18 -14.46
C LYS A 15 -2.69 -13.35 -14.48
N GLY A 16 -2.83 -14.03 -13.34
CA GLY A 16 -3.78 -15.13 -13.18
C GLY A 16 -5.21 -14.65 -13.34
N VAL A 17 -6.10 -15.55 -13.76
CA VAL A 17 -7.54 -15.24 -13.87
C VAL A 17 -8.18 -14.96 -12.51
N ASP A 18 -7.64 -15.58 -11.45
CA ASP A 18 -7.98 -15.36 -10.06
C ASP A 18 -6.75 -15.61 -9.15
N ILE A 19 -6.93 -15.52 -7.83
CA ILE A 19 -5.86 -15.73 -6.84
C ILE A 19 -5.36 -17.18 -6.77
N ASN A 20 -6.16 -18.17 -7.18
CA ASN A 20 -5.83 -19.59 -7.16
C ASN A 20 -5.17 -20.09 -8.45
N ASP A 21 -5.06 -19.24 -9.47
CA ASP A 21 -4.37 -19.56 -10.72
C ASP A 21 -2.93 -20.08 -10.42
N PRO A 22 -2.47 -21.18 -11.05
CA PRO A 22 -1.13 -21.71 -10.82
C PRO A 22 0.00 -20.69 -10.96
N ILE A 23 -0.16 -19.66 -11.80
CA ILE A 23 0.84 -18.59 -11.91
C ILE A 23 1.00 -17.81 -10.61
N MET A 24 -0.05 -17.66 -9.82
CA MET A 24 -0.10 -16.92 -8.56
C MET A 24 0.37 -17.75 -7.36
N LYS A 25 0.57 -19.07 -7.53
CA LYS A 25 0.79 -20.00 -6.42
C LYS A 25 1.90 -19.56 -5.46
N GLU A 26 3.09 -19.24 -5.97
CA GLU A 26 4.21 -18.84 -5.11
C GLU A 26 3.93 -17.54 -4.33
N PHE A 27 3.24 -16.58 -4.98
CA PHE A 27 2.84 -15.34 -4.32
C PHE A 27 1.87 -15.62 -3.16
N VAL A 28 0.84 -16.42 -3.41
CA VAL A 28 -0.17 -16.80 -2.41
C VAL A 28 0.46 -17.58 -1.26
N ASP A 29 1.31 -18.56 -1.55
CA ASP A 29 2.00 -19.38 -0.55
C ASP A 29 2.86 -18.55 0.42
N ASN A 30 3.22 -17.30 0.06
CA ASN A 30 4.04 -16.39 0.86
C ASN A 30 3.29 -15.17 1.41
N LEU A 31 1.99 -15.02 1.11
CA LEU A 31 1.21 -13.84 1.47
C LEU A 31 1.18 -13.63 2.99
N ASP A 32 0.89 -14.68 3.75
CA ASP A 32 0.86 -14.64 5.22
C ASP A 32 2.23 -14.30 5.82
N THR A 33 3.31 -14.84 5.23
CA THR A 33 4.68 -14.55 5.66
C THR A 33 5.01 -13.07 5.48
N VAL A 34 4.67 -12.50 4.32
CA VAL A 34 4.91 -11.09 4.00
C VAL A 34 4.05 -10.16 4.87
N ASN A 35 2.80 -10.54 5.13
CA ASN A 35 1.88 -9.81 6.01
C ASN A 35 2.35 -9.83 7.46
N THR A 36 2.75 -10.99 7.98
CA THR A 36 3.29 -11.15 9.33
C THR A 36 4.58 -10.35 9.50
N LEU A 37 5.44 -10.35 8.48
CA LEU A 37 6.67 -9.56 8.47
C LEU A 37 6.38 -8.06 8.54
N ALA A 38 5.35 -7.56 7.84
CA ALA A 38 4.92 -6.17 7.97
C ALA A 38 4.48 -5.88 9.42
N GLU A 39 3.61 -6.72 9.97
CA GLU A 39 3.04 -6.56 11.31
C GLU A 39 4.10 -6.60 12.43
N GLN A 40 5.23 -7.26 12.20
CA GLN A 40 6.37 -7.33 13.13
C GLN A 40 7.43 -6.26 12.87
N SER A 41 7.32 -5.49 11.79
CA SER A 41 8.33 -4.50 11.43
C SER A 41 8.25 -3.26 12.30
N ASP A 42 9.42 -2.70 12.66
CA ASP A 42 9.51 -1.46 13.41
C ASP A 42 8.78 -0.32 12.67
N GLY A 43 7.83 0.30 13.37
CA GLY A 43 7.06 1.42 12.85
C GLY A 43 5.79 1.03 12.09
N PHE A 44 5.47 -0.26 11.95
CA PHE A 44 4.14 -0.68 11.52
C PHE A 44 3.07 -0.20 12.51
N VAL A 45 1.91 0.23 11.98
CA VAL A 45 0.77 0.70 12.78
C VAL A 45 -0.48 -0.13 12.47
N TRP A 46 -0.82 -0.28 11.19
CA TRP A 46 -2.05 -0.95 10.78
C TRP A 46 -1.98 -1.41 9.32
N ARG A 47 -2.79 -2.40 8.94
CA ARG A 47 -3.10 -2.71 7.54
C ARG A 47 -4.54 -3.13 7.38
N LEU A 48 -5.07 -2.96 6.17
CA LEU A 48 -6.36 -3.50 5.76
C LEU A 48 -6.30 -5.03 5.83
N LYS A 49 -7.32 -5.60 6.45
CA LYS A 49 -7.60 -7.04 6.57
C LYS A 49 -9.07 -7.22 6.20
N ASP A 50 -9.39 -8.23 5.39
CA ASP A 50 -10.77 -8.71 5.24
C ASP A 50 -11.01 -9.91 6.17
N ASP A 51 -12.18 -10.54 6.08
CA ASP A 51 -12.51 -11.75 6.84
C ASP A 51 -11.59 -12.95 6.49
N SER A 52 -10.88 -12.87 5.35
CA SER A 52 -9.83 -13.81 4.93
C SER A 52 -8.42 -13.34 5.28
N TYR A 53 -8.29 -12.25 6.03
CA TYR A 53 -7.05 -11.59 6.46
C TYR A 53 -6.16 -11.03 5.34
N ASN A 54 -6.63 -11.05 4.09
CA ASN A 54 -5.84 -10.78 2.88
C ASN A 54 -6.33 -9.60 2.06
N ALA A 55 -7.44 -8.96 2.44
CA ALA A 55 -8.04 -7.76 1.81
C ALA A 55 -8.36 -7.86 0.30
N THR A 56 -8.04 -8.97 -0.34
CA THR A 56 -8.25 -9.25 -1.78
C THR A 56 -9.73 -9.24 -2.15
N SER A 57 -10.64 -9.52 -1.21
CA SER A 57 -12.08 -9.52 -1.46
C SER A 57 -12.70 -8.11 -1.51
N LEU A 58 -12.01 -7.08 -1.00
CA LEU A 58 -12.49 -5.70 -0.93
C LEU A 58 -12.04 -4.91 -2.16
N ASN A 59 -12.44 -5.34 -3.36
CA ASN A 59 -12.03 -4.68 -4.60
C ASN A 59 -13.10 -3.72 -5.16
N PRO A 60 -12.92 -2.39 -5.06
CA PRO A 60 -13.85 -1.39 -5.56
C PRO A 60 -13.83 -1.27 -7.09
N TYR A 61 -12.85 -1.87 -7.77
CA TYR A 61 -12.78 -1.90 -9.24
C TYR A 61 -13.65 -3.02 -9.87
N ASN A 62 -14.27 -3.89 -9.06
CA ASN A 62 -15.05 -5.05 -9.52
C ASN A 62 -14.27 -5.93 -10.55
N ASP A 63 -12.97 -6.12 -10.32
CA ASP A 63 -12.04 -6.88 -11.17
C ASP A 63 -11.31 -7.93 -10.33
N GLU A 64 -11.69 -9.20 -10.40
CA GLU A 64 -11.09 -10.28 -9.59
C GLU A 64 -9.57 -10.41 -9.73
N GLN A 65 -8.96 -9.79 -10.76
CA GLN A 65 -7.52 -9.74 -10.94
C GLN A 65 -6.84 -8.64 -10.13
N ILE A 66 -7.57 -7.78 -9.41
CA ILE A 66 -7.01 -6.67 -8.65
C ILE A 66 -6.87 -7.04 -7.18
N ILE A 67 -5.63 -6.95 -6.68
CA ILE A 67 -5.30 -7.02 -5.26
C ILE A 67 -5.05 -5.62 -4.75
N ILE A 68 -5.63 -5.29 -3.60
CA ILE A 68 -5.42 -4.02 -2.91
C ILE A 68 -4.85 -4.27 -1.53
N ASN A 69 -3.76 -3.57 -1.22
CA ASN A 69 -3.23 -3.47 0.12
C ASN A 69 -3.31 -2.01 0.56
N VAL A 70 -3.70 -1.79 1.82
CA VAL A 70 -3.61 -0.48 2.47
C VAL A 70 -2.89 -0.67 3.79
N SER A 71 -1.93 0.19 4.10
CA SER A 71 -1.16 0.11 5.34
C SER A 71 -0.87 1.49 5.93
N VAL A 72 -0.62 1.54 7.24
CA VAL A 72 -0.24 2.75 7.97
C VAL A 72 1.05 2.48 8.75
N TRP A 73 1.97 3.44 8.69
CA TRP A 73 3.30 3.37 9.27
C TRP A 73 3.64 4.66 10.02
N LYS A 74 4.53 4.58 11.01
CA LYS A 74 4.96 5.72 11.82
C LYS A 74 5.72 6.77 11.00
N SER A 75 6.41 6.36 9.94
CA SER A 75 7.17 7.25 9.05
C SER A 75 7.40 6.61 7.69
N ILE A 76 7.73 7.44 6.69
CA ILE A 76 8.17 6.95 5.37
C ILE A 76 9.39 6.04 5.51
N GLU A 77 10.33 6.35 6.40
CA GLU A 77 11.52 5.53 6.64
C GLU A 77 11.18 4.12 7.12
N SER A 78 10.22 3.98 8.06
CA SER A 78 9.80 2.65 8.53
C SER A 78 9.18 1.81 7.43
N LEU A 79 8.34 2.43 6.57
CA LEU A 79 7.78 1.79 5.39
C LEU A 79 8.88 1.38 4.40
N GLU A 80 9.82 2.28 4.06
CA GLU A 80 10.91 1.97 3.13
C GLU A 80 11.83 0.85 3.66
N ASN A 81 12.08 0.82 4.97
CA ASN A 81 12.85 -0.26 5.61
C ASN A 81 12.15 -1.60 5.43
N TYR A 82 10.83 -1.68 5.70
CA TYR A 82 10.04 -2.88 5.42
C TYR A 82 10.12 -3.26 3.94
N MET A 83 9.86 -2.31 3.04
CA MET A 83 9.76 -2.57 1.61
C MET A 83 11.06 -3.11 1.01
N TYR A 84 12.20 -2.53 1.40
CA TYR A 84 13.47 -2.71 0.69
C TYR A 84 14.53 -3.48 1.47
N LYS A 85 14.44 -3.56 2.80
CA LYS A 85 15.46 -4.20 3.65
C LYS A 85 15.00 -5.51 4.29
N THR A 86 13.83 -6.01 3.90
CA THR A 86 13.29 -7.28 4.37
C THR A 86 13.04 -8.25 3.22
N PHE A 87 12.54 -9.45 3.53
CA PHE A 87 12.14 -10.45 2.55
C PHE A 87 11.10 -9.94 1.53
N HIS A 88 10.35 -8.88 1.84
CA HIS A 88 9.45 -8.23 0.89
C HIS A 88 10.17 -7.74 -0.38
N SER A 89 11.45 -7.37 -0.28
CA SER A 89 12.25 -6.90 -1.43
C SER A 89 12.40 -7.94 -2.55
N GLU A 90 12.38 -9.24 -2.20
CA GLU A 90 12.42 -10.33 -3.18
C GLU A 90 11.17 -10.35 -4.06
N PHE A 91 9.99 -10.14 -3.46
CA PHE A 91 8.73 -10.03 -4.19
C PHE A 91 8.68 -8.76 -5.03
N LEU A 92 9.19 -7.64 -4.54
CA LEU A 92 9.29 -6.42 -5.35
C LEU A 92 10.16 -6.63 -6.59
N ARG A 93 11.29 -7.33 -6.47
CA ARG A 93 12.18 -7.64 -7.60
C ARG A 93 11.49 -8.54 -8.63
N ARG A 94 10.75 -9.54 -8.16
CA ARG A 94 10.10 -10.58 -8.98
C ARG A 94 8.64 -10.28 -9.34
N ARG A 95 8.08 -9.13 -8.91
CA ARG A 95 6.67 -8.76 -9.11
C ARG A 95 6.12 -8.96 -10.52
N LYS A 96 6.97 -8.83 -11.55
CA LYS A 96 6.59 -9.05 -12.95
C LYS A 96 6.29 -10.50 -13.29
N GLU A 97 6.60 -11.45 -12.43
CA GLU A 97 6.24 -12.86 -12.58
C GLU A 97 4.73 -13.04 -12.37
N TRP A 98 4.16 -12.36 -11.36
CA TRP A 98 2.77 -12.48 -10.94
C TRP A 98 1.87 -11.35 -11.42
N PHE A 99 2.41 -10.14 -11.59
CA PHE A 99 1.62 -8.93 -11.80
C PHE A 99 1.90 -8.25 -13.14
N LEU A 100 0.83 -7.68 -13.69
CA LEU A 100 0.82 -6.74 -14.81
C LEU A 100 1.05 -5.32 -14.29
N LYS A 101 1.42 -4.42 -15.22
CA LYS A 101 1.48 -2.99 -14.91
C LYS A 101 0.05 -2.46 -14.72
N PHE A 102 -0.20 -1.82 -13.58
CA PHE A 102 -1.45 -1.10 -13.32
C PHE A 102 -1.24 0.40 -13.55
N GLY A 103 -2.01 0.96 -14.48
CA GLY A 103 -2.09 2.40 -14.73
C GLY A 103 -0.74 3.11 -14.92
N LYS A 104 -0.69 4.39 -14.50
CA LYS A 104 0.55 5.17 -14.42
C LYS A 104 1.25 5.01 -13.07
N ALA A 105 0.47 4.88 -12.01
CA ALA A 105 0.92 4.62 -10.65
C ALA A 105 0.10 3.45 -10.06
N SER A 106 0.76 2.61 -9.28
CA SER A 106 0.17 1.48 -8.55
C SER A 106 0.36 1.61 -7.04
N THR A 107 1.15 2.57 -6.59
CA THR A 107 1.37 2.86 -5.18
C THR A 107 1.19 4.35 -4.95
N ALA A 108 0.48 4.70 -3.90
CA ALA A 108 0.35 6.07 -3.43
C ALA A 108 0.53 6.13 -1.92
N MET A 109 1.12 7.23 -1.44
CA MET A 109 1.34 7.53 -0.04
C MET A 109 0.79 8.90 0.31
N TRP A 110 0.25 9.05 1.51
CA TRP A 110 -0.22 10.34 2.02
C TRP A 110 -0.10 10.40 3.54
N TRP A 111 0.04 11.61 4.06
CA TRP A 111 0.09 11.85 5.49
C TRP A 111 -1.31 11.78 6.10
N VAL A 112 -1.42 11.09 7.23
CA VAL A 112 -2.64 10.99 8.02
C VAL A 112 -2.33 11.37 9.48
N PRO A 113 -3.26 12.00 10.21
CA PRO A 113 -3.09 12.23 11.64
C PRO A 113 -2.86 10.90 12.40
N GLU A 114 -2.04 10.91 13.45
CA GLU A 114 -1.80 9.72 14.27
C GLU A 114 -3.13 9.15 14.80
N GLY A 115 -3.34 7.86 14.54
CA GLY A 115 -4.57 7.14 14.92
C GLY A 115 -5.66 7.13 13.85
N HIS A 116 -5.49 7.87 12.74
CA HIS A 116 -6.39 7.77 11.59
C HIS A 116 -6.18 6.44 10.86
N ILE A 117 -7.27 5.71 10.61
CA ILE A 117 -7.27 4.49 9.80
C ILE A 117 -8.00 4.81 8.50
N PRO A 118 -7.31 4.81 7.35
CA PRO A 118 -7.96 5.11 6.08
C PRO A 118 -9.02 4.10 5.72
N THR A 119 -10.11 4.58 5.13
CA THR A 119 -11.06 3.71 4.45
C THR A 119 -10.49 3.28 3.10
N LEU A 120 -11.04 2.20 2.54
CA LEU A 120 -10.69 1.77 1.20
C LEU A 120 -11.03 2.84 0.15
N ASP A 121 -12.19 3.50 0.28
CA ASP A 121 -12.60 4.58 -0.62
C ASP A 121 -11.61 5.75 -0.59
N GLU A 122 -11.16 6.18 0.60
CA GLU A 122 -10.13 7.21 0.75
C GLU A 122 -8.84 6.80 0.03
N ALA A 123 -8.40 5.56 0.24
CA ALA A 123 -7.17 5.05 -0.35
C ALA A 123 -7.23 5.02 -1.89
N VAL A 124 -8.36 4.61 -2.46
CA VAL A 124 -8.60 4.59 -3.91
C VAL A 124 -8.65 6.00 -4.48
N GLU A 125 -9.37 6.93 -3.84
CA GLU A 125 -9.40 8.34 -4.25
C GLU A 125 -8.00 8.95 -4.31
N LYS A 126 -7.13 8.63 -3.34
CA LYS A 126 -5.74 9.08 -3.32
C LYS A 126 -4.94 8.55 -4.49
N LEU A 127 -5.04 7.25 -4.77
CA LEU A 127 -4.35 6.67 -5.92
C LEU A 127 -4.85 7.24 -7.24
N ASP A 128 -6.16 7.40 -7.41
CA ASP A 128 -6.75 7.97 -8.61
C ASP A 128 -6.33 9.42 -8.82
N TYR A 129 -6.30 10.22 -7.75
CA TYR A 129 -5.76 11.58 -7.80
C TYR A 129 -4.30 11.58 -8.28
N LEU A 130 -3.46 10.71 -7.72
CA LEU A 130 -2.04 10.59 -8.12
C LEU A 130 -1.90 10.20 -9.60
N GLN A 131 -2.73 9.29 -10.10
CA GLN A 131 -2.70 8.88 -11.51
C GLN A 131 -3.09 10.01 -12.47
N GLN A 132 -4.03 10.86 -12.06
CA GLN A 132 -4.55 11.95 -12.88
C GLN A 132 -3.67 13.21 -12.83
N ASN A 133 -3.22 13.59 -11.63
CA ASN A 133 -2.61 14.89 -11.37
C ASN A 133 -1.10 14.80 -11.08
N GLY A 134 -0.58 13.60 -10.81
CA GLY A 134 0.80 13.41 -10.37
C GLY A 134 1.03 13.73 -8.88
N PRO A 135 2.29 13.60 -8.41
CA PRO A 135 2.63 13.76 -7.00
C PRO A 135 2.41 15.18 -6.47
N SER A 136 1.92 15.29 -5.24
CA SER A 136 1.69 16.55 -4.51
C SER A 136 1.73 16.32 -2.99
N GLN A 137 1.63 17.40 -2.19
CA GLN A 137 1.49 17.28 -0.74
C GLN A 137 0.25 16.47 -0.31
N LEU A 138 -0.79 16.41 -1.14
CA LEU A 138 -2.02 15.68 -0.85
C LEU A 138 -1.84 14.15 -0.94
N VAL A 139 -1.01 13.72 -1.89
CA VAL A 139 -0.71 12.32 -2.21
C VAL A 139 0.50 12.26 -3.14
N PHE A 140 1.38 11.29 -2.91
CA PHE A 140 2.63 11.17 -3.63
C PHE A 140 3.12 9.73 -3.77
N ASP A 141 4.16 9.51 -4.58
CA ASP A 141 4.77 8.21 -4.79
C ASP A 141 6.11 8.06 -4.02
N LEU A 142 6.69 6.87 -4.05
CA LEU A 142 7.97 6.57 -3.39
C LEU A 142 9.17 7.35 -3.94
N ARG A 143 9.05 7.96 -5.13
CA ARG A 143 10.12 8.73 -5.76
C ARG A 143 10.06 10.21 -5.39
N ASN A 144 8.85 10.75 -5.20
CA ASN A 144 8.57 12.16 -4.98
C ASN A 144 8.02 12.35 -3.57
N LYS A 145 8.86 12.23 -2.55
CA LYS A 145 8.44 12.32 -1.14
C LYS A 145 8.19 13.76 -0.71
N PHE A 146 7.16 13.98 0.10
CA PHE A 146 6.83 15.26 0.71
C PHE A 146 6.90 15.16 2.23
N SER A 147 7.31 16.24 2.89
CA SER A 147 7.32 16.35 4.36
C SER A 147 5.91 16.28 4.93
N GLU A 148 5.80 15.91 6.21
CA GLU A 148 4.53 15.97 6.94
C GLU A 148 3.96 17.41 6.95
N PRO A 149 2.63 17.58 7.00
CA PRO A 149 2.03 18.91 7.05
C PRO A 149 2.50 19.67 8.29
N GLU A 150 2.92 20.92 8.10
CA GLU A 150 3.16 21.82 9.21
C GLU A 150 1.81 22.12 9.89
N LEU A 151 1.77 22.01 11.21
CA LEU A 151 0.65 22.57 11.98
C LEU A 151 0.62 24.07 11.76
N GLU A 152 -0.36 24.56 11.00
CA GLU A 152 -0.69 25.99 11.06
C GLU A 152 -1.09 26.29 12.50
N ASN A 153 -0.16 26.87 13.26
CA ASN A 153 -0.50 27.58 14.49
C ASN A 153 -1.39 28.74 14.08
N LYS A 154 -2.70 28.51 14.05
CA LYS A 154 -3.68 29.59 14.07
C LYS A 154 -3.49 30.32 15.40
N LEU A 155 -2.74 31.43 15.33
CA LEU A 155 -2.64 32.45 16.36
C LEU A 155 -4.02 33.05 16.64
#